data_AF-F2KP94-F1
#
_entry.id   AF-F2KP94-F1
#
_cell.length_a   1.000
_cell.length_b   1.000
_cell.length_c   1.000
_cell.angle_alpha   90.00
_cell.angle_beta   90.00
_cell.angle_gamma   90.00
#
_symmetry.space_group_name_H-M   'P 1'
#
loop_
_entity.id
_entity.type
_entity.pdbx_description
1 polymer ?
#
loop_
_entity_poly.entity_id
_entity_poly.type
_entity_poly.pdbx_seq_one_letter_code
_entity_poly.pdbx_strand_id
1 'polypeptide(L)'
;MRALYRELGLSAREAAEVTGEVVEIIAQRLPDITAIEKLADRFEGKKLCFALLLLGRLAGMSFALSNPEKARAILADFSRLISTLEKEGMENLVRLLEEEILEEVYAEVDKLKDVV
;
A
#
# COMPACT_ATOMS: atom_id res chain seq x y z
N MET A 1 -10.56 9.80 -10.28
CA MET A 1 -10.54 9.90 -8.80
C MET A 1 -9.08 10.02 -8.41
N ARG A 2 -8.66 11.02 -7.63
CA ARG A 2 -7.22 11.17 -7.30
C ARG A 2 -6.82 10.08 -6.30
N ALA A 3 -5.59 9.57 -6.40
CA ALA A 3 -5.08 8.58 -5.46
C ALA A 3 -5.07 9.14 -4.02
N LEU A 4 -5.53 8.35 -3.05
CA LEU A 4 -5.76 8.80 -1.66
C LEU A 4 -4.52 9.43 -1.00
N TYR A 5 -3.33 8.87 -1.24
CA TYR A 5 -2.09 9.39 -0.67
C TYR A 5 -1.82 10.84 -1.11
N ARG A 6 -2.21 11.20 -2.34
CA ARG A 6 -2.09 12.57 -2.87
C ARG A 6 -3.08 13.52 -2.22
N GLU A 7 -4.29 13.06 -1.94
CA GLU A 7 -5.28 13.86 -1.21
C GLU A 7 -4.83 14.16 0.22
N LEU A 8 -4.06 13.23 0.81
CA LEU A 8 -3.38 13.45 2.08
C LEU A 8 -2.10 14.28 1.94
N GLY A 9 -1.64 14.58 0.72
CA GLY A 9 -0.42 15.35 0.48
C GLY A 9 0.87 14.59 0.77
N LEU A 10 0.83 13.25 0.68
CA LEU A 10 1.99 12.39 0.79
C LEU A 10 2.72 12.31 -0.56
N SER A 11 4.04 12.19 -0.50
CA SER A 11 4.86 11.82 -1.65
C SER A 11 4.72 10.32 -1.98
N ALA A 12 5.16 9.92 -3.18
CA ALA A 12 5.20 8.52 -3.58
C ALA A 12 6.06 7.68 -2.62
N ARG A 13 7.22 8.21 -2.21
CA ARG A 13 8.09 7.59 -1.20
C ARG A 13 7.36 7.32 0.10
N GLU A 14 6.68 8.33 0.63
CA GLU A 14 5.98 8.19 1.92
C GLU A 14 4.82 7.20 1.85
N ALA A 15 4.11 7.18 0.73
CA ALA A 15 3.08 6.18 0.48
C ALA A 15 3.66 4.77 0.37
N ALA A 16 4.81 4.61 -0.30
CA ALA A 16 5.54 3.36 -0.43
C ALA A 16 6.06 2.85 0.93
N GLU A 17 6.63 3.73 1.76
CA GLU A 17 7.09 3.40 3.10
C GLU A 17 5.95 2.88 3.99
N VAL A 18 4.82 3.59 4.00
CA VAL A 18 3.64 3.15 4.75
C VAL A 18 3.11 1.82 4.23
N THR A 19 3.06 1.65 2.91
CA THR A 19 2.58 0.41 2.29
C THR A 19 3.50 -0.76 2.62
N GLY A 20 4.82 -0.56 2.59
CA GLY A 20 5.82 -1.56 2.99
C GLY A 20 5.64 -2.04 4.43
N GLU A 21 5.41 -1.11 5.37
CA GLU A 21 5.12 -1.47 6.77
C GLU A 21 3.82 -2.27 6.92
N VAL A 22 2.78 -1.91 6.17
CA VAL A 22 1.53 -2.68 6.18
C VAL A 22 1.74 -4.08 5.60
N VAL A 23 2.53 -4.22 4.54
CA VAL A 23 2.91 -5.54 3.99
C VAL A 23 3.67 -6.37 5.03
N GLU A 24 4.60 -5.76 5.77
CA GLU A 24 5.33 -6.44 6.85
C GLU A 24 4.40 -6.91 7.97
N ILE A 25 3.47 -6.06 8.42
CA ILE A 25 2.46 -6.40 9.43
C ILE A 25 1.66 -7.63 9.00
N ILE A 26 1.23 -7.67 7.73
CA ILE A 26 0.46 -8.78 7.16
C ILE A 26 1.33 -10.04 7.06
N ALA A 27 2.57 -9.92 6.59
CA ALA A 27 3.50 -11.04 6.45
C ALA A 27 3.78 -11.70 7.82
N GLN A 28 3.99 -10.87 8.85
CA GLN A 28 4.26 -11.33 10.22
C GLN A 28 2.99 -11.77 10.97
N ARG A 29 1.80 -11.52 10.42
CA ARG A 29 0.50 -11.82 11.04
C ARG A 29 0.40 -11.22 12.44
N LEU A 30 0.82 -9.97 12.59
CA LEU A 30 0.82 -9.30 13.89
C LEU A 30 -0.63 -9.16 14.41
N PRO A 31 -0.87 -9.39 15.71
CA PRO A 31 -2.17 -9.09 16.33
C PRO A 31 -2.53 -7.61 16.16
N ASP A 32 -3.82 -7.30 16.05
CA ASP A 32 -4.33 -5.95 15.78
C ASP A 32 -3.71 -4.87 16.69
N ILE A 33 -3.63 -5.13 18.00
CA ILE A 33 -3.03 -4.17 18.95
C ILE A 33 -1.54 -3.94 18.64
N THR A 34 -0.78 -5.00 18.42
CA THR A 34 0.66 -4.90 18.10
C THR A 34 0.89 -4.22 16.75
N ALA A 35 0.03 -4.47 15.76
CA ALA A 35 0.07 -3.80 14.47
C ALA A 35 -0.19 -2.29 14.61
N ILE A 36 -1.20 -1.92 15.39
CA ILE A 36 -1.53 -0.50 15.66
C ILE A 36 -0.39 0.19 16.40
N GLU A 37 0.16 -0.44 17.44
CA GLU A 37 1.31 0.09 18.20
C GLU A 37 2.53 0.30 17.28
N LYS A 38 2.89 -0.70 16.47
CA LYS A 38 3.99 -0.58 15.50
C LYS A 38 3.78 0.58 14.53
N LEU A 39 2.55 0.80 14.03
CA LEU A 39 2.25 1.92 13.15
C LEU A 39 2.32 3.26 13.88
N ALA A 40 1.82 3.34 15.11
CA ALA A 40 1.83 4.56 15.92
C ALA A 40 3.24 4.97 16.35
N ASP A 41 4.13 4.00 16.63
CA ASP A 41 5.53 4.26 16.97
C ASP A 41 6.34 4.77 15.76
N ARG A 42 5.92 4.40 14.55
CA ARG A 42 6.67 4.68 13.32
C ARG A 42 6.15 5.87 12.52
N PHE A 43 4.87 6.16 12.61
CA PHE A 43 4.23 7.20 11.81
C PHE A 43 3.37 8.11 12.67
N GLU A 44 3.36 9.39 12.29
CA GLU A 44 2.51 10.40 12.90
C GLU A 44 1.66 11.12 11.84
N GLY A 45 0.64 11.84 12.32
CA GLY A 45 -0.20 12.70 11.48
C GLY A 45 -0.80 11.97 10.29
N LYS A 46 -0.61 12.53 9.08
CA LYS A 46 -1.26 12.01 7.86
C LYS A 46 -0.72 10.66 7.41
N LYS A 47 0.52 10.30 7.73
CA LYS A 47 1.08 8.97 7.44
C LYS A 47 0.41 7.89 8.26
N LEU A 48 0.20 8.15 9.55
CA LEU A 48 -0.55 7.24 10.43
C LEU A 48 -2.00 7.09 9.96
N CYS A 49 -2.67 8.20 9.62
CA CYS A 49 -4.02 8.14 9.05
C CYS A 49 -4.06 7.28 7.78
N PHE A 50 -3.08 7.44 6.88
CA PHE A 50 -2.97 6.64 5.67
C PHE A 50 -2.75 5.15 5.97
N ALA A 51 -1.86 4.84 6.92
CA ALA A 51 -1.57 3.47 7.35
C ALA A 51 -2.81 2.76 7.90
N LEU A 52 -3.55 3.42 8.81
CA LEU A 52 -4.77 2.88 9.41
C LEU A 52 -5.87 2.67 8.36
N LEU A 53 -6.04 3.62 7.42
CA LEU A 53 -6.99 3.48 6.32
C LEU A 53 -6.61 2.33 5.39
N LEU A 54 -5.32 2.17 5.06
CA LEU A 54 -4.83 1.10 4.21
C LEU A 54 -5.10 -0.26 4.87
N LEU A 55 -4.68 -0.43 6.13
CA LEU A 55 -4.90 -1.66 6.89
C LEU A 55 -6.40 -2.01 6.99
N GLY A 56 -7.24 -1.02 7.31
CA GLY A 56 -8.69 -1.21 7.39
C GLY A 56 -9.35 -1.56 6.05
N ARG A 57 -8.89 -0.97 4.94
CA ARG A 57 -9.37 -1.32 3.59
C ARG A 57 -9.02 -2.75 3.22
N LEU A 58 -7.83 -3.21 3.59
CA LEU A 58 -7.40 -4.59 3.33
C LEU A 58 -8.21 -5.60 4.14
N ALA A 59 -8.44 -5.30 5.43
CA ALA A 59 -9.35 -6.07 6.26
C ALA A 59 -10.76 -6.11 5.63
N GLY A 60 -11.30 -4.97 5.20
CA GLY A 60 -12.61 -4.90 4.53
C GLY A 60 -12.66 -5.67 3.21
N MET A 61 -11.60 -5.64 2.41
CA MET A 61 -11.48 -6.39 1.16
C MET A 61 -11.49 -7.91 1.38
N SER A 62 -10.95 -8.39 2.50
CA SER A 62 -11.04 -9.81 2.86
C SER A 62 -12.48 -10.29 3.06
N PHE A 63 -13.41 -9.39 3.39
CA PHE A 63 -14.85 -9.66 3.49
C PHE A 63 -15.61 -9.42 2.18
N ALA A 64 -14.99 -8.80 1.18
CA ALA A 64 -15.59 -8.52 -0.14
C ALA A 64 -15.57 -9.77 -1.07
N LEU A 65 -15.92 -10.94 -0.52
CA LEU A 65 -15.94 -12.25 -1.19
C LEU A 65 -16.98 -12.35 -2.32
N SER A 66 -17.80 -11.33 -2.53
CA SER A 66 -18.80 -11.29 -3.60
C SER A 66 -18.19 -11.21 -5.01
N ASN A 67 -16.89 -10.93 -5.14
CA ASN A 67 -16.17 -11.00 -6.42
C ASN A 67 -14.84 -11.78 -6.29
N PRO A 68 -14.86 -13.11 -6.55
CA PRO A 68 -13.68 -13.98 -6.42
C PRO A 68 -12.50 -13.61 -7.32
N GLU A 69 -12.74 -13.03 -8.49
CA GLU A 69 -11.66 -12.62 -9.41
C GLU A 69 -10.89 -11.43 -8.86
N LYS A 70 -11.60 -10.41 -8.37
CA LYS A 70 -10.97 -9.27 -7.69
C LYS A 70 -10.21 -9.71 -6.44
N ALA A 71 -10.79 -10.59 -5.64
CA ALA A 71 -10.12 -11.14 -4.47
C ALA A 71 -8.83 -11.88 -4.85
N ARG A 72 -8.84 -12.70 -5.91
CA ARG A 72 -7.64 -13.40 -6.40
C ARG A 72 -6.56 -12.43 -6.88
N ALA A 73 -6.92 -11.38 -7.60
CA ALA A 73 -5.96 -10.37 -8.05
C ALA A 73 -5.28 -9.67 -6.86
N ILE A 74 -6.07 -9.24 -5.87
CA ILE A 74 -5.56 -8.60 -4.65
C ILE A 74 -4.61 -9.56 -3.90
N LEU A 75 -5.02 -10.81 -3.71
CA LEU A 75 -4.18 -11.81 -3.03
C LEU A 75 -2.87 -12.10 -3.77
N ALA A 76 -2.91 -12.17 -5.11
CA ALA A 76 -1.72 -12.36 -5.92
C ALA A 76 -0.74 -11.18 -5.77
N ASP A 77 -1.25 -9.95 -5.77
CA ASP A 77 -0.42 -8.76 -5.55
C ASP A 77 0.20 -8.76 -4.15
N PHE A 78 -0.57 -9.06 -3.10
CA PHE A 78 -0.01 -9.18 -1.75
C PHE A 78 1.04 -10.28 -1.67
N SER A 79 0.79 -11.43 -2.29
CA SER A 79 1.76 -12.53 -2.32
C SER A 79 3.07 -12.11 -3.02
N ARG A 80 2.99 -11.29 -4.06
CA ARG A 80 4.15 -10.72 -4.75
C ARG A 80 4.93 -9.80 -3.82
N LEU A 81 4.25 -8.84 -3.17
CA LEU A 81 4.88 -7.88 -2.25
C LEU A 81 5.51 -8.56 -1.03
N ILE A 82 4.83 -9.56 -0.44
CA ILE A 82 5.39 -10.36 0.65
C ILE A 82 6.62 -11.13 0.18
N SER A 83 6.57 -11.75 -1.01
CA SER A 83 7.75 -12.43 -1.55
C SER A 83 8.92 -11.47 -1.79
N THR A 84 8.67 -10.24 -2.23
CA THR A 84 9.71 -9.21 -2.38
C THR A 84 10.28 -8.84 -1.02
N LEU A 85 9.43 -8.61 -0.01
CA LEU A 85 9.86 -8.31 1.36
C LEU A 85 10.78 -9.42 1.90
N GLU A 86 10.39 -10.68 1.76
CA GLU A 86 11.12 -11.83 2.30
C GLU A 86 12.47 -12.06 1.60
N LYS A 87 12.54 -11.84 0.28
CA LYS A 87 13.73 -12.10 -0.52
C LYS A 87 14.71 -10.94 -0.57
N GLU A 88 14.18 -9.72 -0.62
CA GLU A 88 14.94 -8.52 -0.96
C GLU A 88 14.95 -7.48 0.17
N GLY A 89 14.10 -7.64 1.18
CA GLY A 89 14.04 -6.76 2.33
C GLY A 89 13.21 -5.49 2.11
N MET A 90 13.00 -4.77 3.22
CA MET A 90 12.12 -3.60 3.26
C MET A 90 12.56 -2.47 2.31
N GLU A 91 13.85 -2.17 2.22
CA GLU A 91 14.34 -1.06 1.40
C GLU A 91 14.05 -1.27 -0.08
N ASN A 92 14.25 -2.49 -0.59
CA ASN A 92 13.94 -2.84 -1.97
C ASN A 92 12.44 -2.85 -2.24
N LEU A 93 11.63 -3.36 -1.29
CA LEU A 93 10.18 -3.30 -1.38
C LEU A 93 9.69 -1.85 -1.50
N VAL A 94 10.19 -0.94 -0.66
CA VAL A 94 9.78 0.47 -0.70
C VAL A 94 10.19 1.12 -2.02
N ARG A 95 11.40 0.84 -2.54
CA ARG A 95 11.81 1.36 -3.86
C ARG A 95 10.90 0.86 -4.97
N LEU A 96 10.60 -0.43 -5.00
CA LEU A 96 9.70 -1.03 -5.98
C LEU A 96 8.30 -0.39 -5.92
N LEU A 97 7.73 -0.22 -4.72
CA LEU A 97 6.44 0.43 -4.53
C LEU A 97 6.47 1.90 -4.95
N GLU A 98 7.56 2.61 -4.68
CA GLU A 98 7.74 4.00 -5.09
C GLU A 98 7.76 4.12 -6.61
N GLU A 99 8.49 3.25 -7.30
CA GLU A 99 8.53 3.17 -8.77
C GLU A 99 7.13 2.87 -9.34
N GLU A 100 6.43 1.84 -8.82
CA GLU A 100 5.07 1.49 -9.25
C GLU A 100 4.08 2.65 -9.07
N ILE A 101 4.13 3.35 -7.92
CA ILE A 101 3.29 4.52 -7.65
C ILE A 101 3.60 5.65 -8.63
N LEU A 102 4.87 5.88 -8.99
CA LEU A 102 5.25 6.90 -9.96
C LEU A 102 4.82 6.52 -11.38
N GLU A 103 4.96 5.26 -11.77
CA GLU A 103 4.54 4.77 -13.09
C GLU A 103 3.03 4.91 -13.31
N GLU A 104 2.20 4.56 -12.32
CA GLU A 104 0.75 4.79 -12.38
C GLU A 104 0.41 6.26 -12.64
N VAL A 105 1.15 7.15 -11.99
CA VAL A 105 0.98 8.59 -12.12
C VAL A 105 1.38 9.08 -13.52
N TYR A 106 2.50 8.61 -14.05
CA TYR A 106 2.94 8.98 -15.39
C TYR A 106 1.96 8.47 -16.45
N ALA A 107 1.46 7.25 -16.30
CA ALA A 107 0.44 6.69 -17.19
C ALA A 107 -0.89 7.48 -17.15
N GLU A 108 -1.28 8.02 -16.00
CA GLU A 108 -2.43 8.94 -15.91
C GLU A 108 -2.17 10.28 -16.61
N VAL A 109 -0.96 10.83 -16.49
CA VAL A 109 -0.59 12.10 -17.13
C VAL A 109 -0.50 11.97 -18.64
N ASP A 110 0.05 10.88 -19.16
CA ASP A 110 0.18 10.69 -20.61
C ASP A 110 -1.19 10.46 -21.27
N LYS A 111 -2.11 9.76 -20.60
CA LYS A 111 -3.53 9.68 -21.03
C LYS A 111 -4.23 11.04 -21.08
N LEU A 112 -3.79 12.02 -20.30
CA LEU A 112 -4.32 13.38 -20.34
C LEU A 112 -3.71 14.21 -21.47
N LYS A 113 -2.45 13.95 -21.86
CA LYS A 113 -1.79 14.63 -22.98
C LYS A 113 -2.35 14.20 -24.33
N ASP A 114 -2.74 12.93 -24.49
CA ASP A 114 -3.32 12.43 -25.74
C ASP A 114 -4.76 12.95 -26.01
N VAL A 115 -5.33 13.71 -25.07
CA VAL A 115 -6.70 14.26 -25.15
C VAL A 115 -6.70 15.79 -25.35
N VAL A 116 -5.53 16.46 -25.31
CA VAL A 116 -5.37 17.92 -25.46
C VAL A 116 -4.76 18.27 -26.81
#